data_AF-A0A4R3S784-F1
#
_entry.id   AF-A0A4R3S784-F1
#
_cell.length_a   1.000
_cell.length_b   1.000
_cell.length_c   1.000
_cell.angle_alpha   90.00
_cell.angle_beta   90.00
_cell.angle_gamma   90.00
#
_symmetry.space_group_name_H-M   'P 1'
#
loop_
_entity.id
_entity.type
_entity.pdbx_description
1 polymer ?
#
loop_
_entity_poly.entity_id
_entity_poly.type
_entity_poly.pdbx_seq_one_letter_code
_entity_poly.pdbx_strand_id
1 'polypeptide(L)' 'MFMDLSESHVFVLLLMLAFEVLALVQVWRDRRRTLVVKVLWTLVILALPVIGVLGWAVNWLLGKAAEALQRRNA' A
#
# COMPACT_ATOMS: atom_id res chain seq x y z
N MET A 1 14.13 -14.98 -17.14
CA MET A 1 12.73 -15.10 -16.69
C MET A 1 12.51 -14.72 -15.21
N PHE A 2 13.37 -15.11 -14.25
CA PHE A 2 13.26 -14.60 -12.87
C PHE A 2 13.74 -13.14 -12.70
N MET A 3 14.64 -12.67 -13.58
CA MET A 3 15.10 -11.26 -13.61
C MET A 3 13.97 -10.29 -13.99
N ASP A 4 13.14 -10.63 -14.98
CA ASP A 4 12.03 -9.77 -15.46
C ASP A 4 10.94 -9.54 -14.40
N LEU A 5 10.66 -10.57 -13.57
CA LEU A 5 9.71 -10.46 -12.46
C LEU A 5 10.24 -9.51 -11.39
N SER A 6 11.51 -9.65 -11.00
CA SER A 6 12.15 -8.76 -10.02
C SER A 6 12.18 -7.30 -10.49
N GLU A 7 12.52 -7.06 -11.76
CA GLU A 7 12.54 -5.71 -12.33
C GLU A 7 11.13 -5.10 -12.42
N SER A 8 10.13 -5.89 -12.81
CA SER A 8 8.73 -5.45 -12.88
C SER A 8 8.20 -5.07 -11.49
N HIS A 9 8.49 -5.86 -10.46
CA HIS A 9 8.08 -5.54 -9.09
C HIS A 9 8.73 -4.26 -8.56
N VAL A 10 10.03 -4.08 -8.81
CA VAL A 10 10.73 -2.84 -8.45
C VAL A 10 10.16 -1.64 -9.20
N PHE A 11 9.86 -1.78 -10.49
CA PHE A 11 9.24 -0.72 -11.27
C PHE A 11 7.87 -0.32 -10.72
N VAL A 12 7.02 -1.29 -10.37
CA VAL A 12 5.71 -1.02 -9.77
C VAL A 12 5.85 -0.31 -8.41
N LEU A 13 6.79 -0.74 -7.56
CA LEU A 13 7.06 -0.08 -6.28
C LEU A 13 7.55 1.37 -6.47
N LEU A 14 8.45 1.61 -7.42
CA LEU A 14 8.92 2.95 -7.76
C LEU A 14 7.80 3.83 -8.31
N LEU A 15 6.94 3.28 -9.17
CA LEU A 15 5.80 4.00 -9.71
C LEU A 15 4.79 4.36 -8.61
N MET A 16 4.52 3.43 -7.70
CA MET A 16 3.65 3.65 -6.55
C MET A 16 4.21 4.74 -5.63
N LEU A 17 5.51 4.68 -5.33
CA LEU A 17 6.21 5.71 -4.56
C LEU A 17 6.17 7.07 -5.26
N ALA A 18 6.38 7.11 -6.58
CA ALA A 18 6.29 8.34 -7.36
C ALA A 18 4.89 8.97 -7.27
N PHE A 19 3.83 8.16 -7.32
CA PHE A 19 2.47 8.66 -7.13
C PHE A 19 2.23 9.21 -5.73
N GLU A 20 2.75 8.57 -4.68
CA GLU A 20 2.65 9.12 -3.32
C GLU A 20 3.36 10.46 -3.18
N VAL A 21 4.59 10.58 -3.70
CA VAL A 21 5.34 11.83 -3.69
C VAL A 21 4.58 12.92 -4.45
N LEU A 22 4.05 12.61 -5.64
CA LEU A 22 3.25 13.56 -6.42
C LEU A 22 1.99 13.98 -5.66
N ALA A 23 1.28 13.06 -5.03
CA ALA A 23 0.09 13.36 -4.23
C ALA A 23 0.42 14.28 -3.05
N LEU A 24 1.50 14.00 -2.32
CA LEU A 24 1.98 14.86 -1.24
C LEU A 24 2.34 16.25 -1.75
N VAL A 25 3.12 16.34 -2.82
CA VAL A 25 3.49 17.62 -3.44
C VAL A 25 2.24 18.41 -3.86
N GLN A 26 1.25 17.76 -4.46
CA GLN A 26 -0.01 18.42 -4.86
C GLN A 26 -0.77 19.00 -3.66
N VAL A 27 -0.91 18.23 -2.57
CA VAL A 27 -1.59 18.67 -1.34
C VAL A 27 -0.91 19.91 -0.75
N TRP A 28 0.43 19.90 -0.70
CA TRP A 28 1.18 20.98 -0.09
C TRP A 28 1.33 22.20 -0.99
N ARG A 29 1.40 22.01 -2.31
CA ARG A 29 1.46 23.08 -3.32
C ARG A 29 0.15 23.85 -3.45
N ASP A 30 -0.99 23.22 -3.22
CA ASP A 30 -2.30 23.88 -3.26
C ASP A 30 -2.39 24.97 -2.17
N ARG A 31 -2.46 26.24 -2.58
CA ARG A 31 -2.58 27.38 -1.64
C ARG A 31 -4.00 27.65 -1.17
N ARG A 32 -5.01 27.02 -1.77
CA ARG A 32 -6.43 27.25 -1.43
C ARG A 32 -6.90 26.40 -0.25
N ARG A 33 -6.17 25.33 0.10
CA ARG A 33 -6.52 24.42 1.20
C ARG A 33 -6.02 24.95 2.54
N THR A 34 -6.85 24.82 3.56
CA THR A 34 -6.48 25.10 4.94
C THR A 34 -5.46 24.08 5.45
N LEU A 35 -4.70 24.46 6.48
CA LEU A 35 -3.65 23.61 7.06
C LEU A 35 -4.20 22.26 7.55
N VAL A 36 -5.34 22.27 8.24
CA VAL A 36 -6.00 21.06 8.74
C VAL A 36 -6.32 20.09 7.61
N VAL A 37 -6.86 20.59 6.51
CA VAL A 37 -7.17 19.77 5.33
C VAL A 37 -5.90 19.16 4.73
N LYS A 38 -4.79 19.90 4.68
CA LYS A 38 -3.51 19.37 4.19
C LYS A 38 -2.97 18.24 5.06
N VAL A 39 -3.04 18.41 6.39
CA VAL A 39 -2.60 17.37 7.34
C VAL A 39 -3.45 16.11 7.19
N LEU A 40 -4.79 16.25 7.14
CA LEU A 40 -5.69 15.11 6.95
C LEU A 40 -5.37 14.35 5.66
N TRP A 41 -5.20 15.06 4.54
CA TRP A 41 -4.83 14.41 3.28
C TRP A 41 -3.45 13.74 3.32
N THR A 42 -2.48 14.35 4.00
CA THR A 42 -1.16 13.73 4.21
C THR A 42 -1.29 12.41 4.97
N LEU A 43 -2.09 12.39 6.05
CA LEU A 43 -2.36 11.16 6.81
C LEU A 43 -3.04 10.09 5.95
N VAL A 44 -4.03 10.48 5.13
CA VAL A 44 -4.71 9.55 4.22
C VAL A 44 -3.73 8.95 3.21
N ILE A 45 -2.91 9.77 2.56
CA ILE A 45 -1.92 9.31 1.58
C ILE A 45 -0.96 8.30 2.21
N LEU A 46 -0.44 8.59 3.40
CA LEU A 46 0.48 7.69 4.12
C LEU A 46 -0.20 6.43 4.66
N ALA A 47 -1.52 6.47 4.94
CA ALA A 47 -2.25 5.32 5.44
C ALA A 47 -2.53 4.28 4.34
N LEU A 48 -2.69 4.69 3.09
CA LEU A 48 -2.99 3.80 1.96
C LEU A 48 -1.99 2.63 1.81
N PRO A 49 -0.66 2.85 1.73
CA PRO A 49 0.30 1.75 1.62
C PRO A 49 0.27 0.84 2.84
N VAL A 50 0.10 1.41 4.03
CA VAL A 50 0.02 0.67 5.30
C VAL A 50 -1.19 -0.27 5.29
N ILE A 51 -2.36 0.23 4.89
CA ILE A 51 -3.58 -0.57 4.78
C ILE A 51 -3.40 -1.71 3.76
N GLY A 52 -2.74 -1.44 2.63
CA GLY A 52 -2.44 -2.46 1.62
C GLY A 52 -1.60 -3.62 2.19
N VAL A 53 -0.52 -3.30 2.91
CA VAL A 53 0.34 -4.30 3.56
C VAL A 53 -0.43 -5.07 4.65
N LEU A 54 -1.23 -4.37 5.46
CA LEU A 54 -2.05 -5.01 6.49
C LEU A 54 -3.10 -5.96 5.90
N GLY A 55 -3.80 -5.55 4.83
CA GLY A 55 -4.77 -6.39 4.15
C GLY A 55 -4.13 -7.66 3.58
N TRP A 56 -2.96 -7.53 2.97
CA TRP A 56 -2.18 -8.69 2.50
C TRP A 56 -1.82 -9.63 3.66
N ALA A 57 -1.31 -9.10 4.77
CA ALA A 57 -0.91 -9.89 5.92
C ALA A 57 -2.09 -10.64 6.54
N VAL A 58 -3.25 -9.97 6.67
CA VAL A 58 -4.48 -10.62 7.15
C VAL A 58 -4.92 -11.73 6.21
N ASN A 59 -4.95 -11.47 4.89
CA ASN A 59 -5.32 -12.50 3.92
C ASN A 59 -4.39 -13.72 3.97
N TRP A 60 -3.08 -13.48 4.14
CA TRP A 60 -2.10 -14.54 4.30
C TRP A 60 -2.35 -15.39 5.56
N LEU A 61 -2.65 -14.75 6.70
CA LEU A 61 -3.00 -15.46 7.94
C LEU A 61 -4.29 -16.27 7.81
N LEU A 62 -5.30 -15.72 7.14
CA LEU A 62 -6.55 -16.44 6.86
C LEU A 62 -6.30 -17.68 5.99
N GLY A 63 -5.45 -17.56 4.96
CA GLY A 63 -5.03 -18.70 4.14
C GLY A 63 -4.35 -19.79 4.97
N LYS A 64 -3.44 -19.41 5.87
CA LYS A 64 -2.78 -20.36 6.79
C LYS A 64 -3.75 -21.05 7.74
N ALA A 65 -4.71 -20.32 8.28
CA ALA A 65 -5.74 -20.89 9.15
C ALA A 65 -6.61 -21.90 8.37
N ALA A 66 -7.00 -21.57 7.14
CA ALA A 66 -7.76 -22.46 6.27
C ALA A 66 -6.99 -23.76 5.96
N GLU A 67 -5.71 -23.65 5.59
CA GLU A 67 -4.84 -24.81 5.36
C GLU A 67 -4.74 -25.72 6.61
N ALA A 68 -4.63 -25.12 7.79
CA ALA A 68 -4.54 -25.86 9.05
C ALA A 68 -5.83 -26.61 9.40
N LEU A 69 -7.00 -26.01 9.14
CA LEU A 69 -8.29 -26.66 9.34
C LEU A 69 -8.50 -27.80 8.36
N GLN A 70 -8.14 -27.60 7.09
CA GLN A 70 -8.27 -28.63 6.06
C GLN A 70 -7.42 -29.87 6.38
N ARG A 71 -6.20 -29.70 6.90
CA ARG A 71 -5.34 -30.81 7.35
C ARG A 71 -5.86 -31.57 8.57
N ARG A 72 -6.69 -30.93 9.41
CA ARG A 72 -7.29 -31.58 10.59
C ARG A 72 -8.56 -32.37 10.26
N ASN A 73 -9.24 -32.01 9.17
CA ASN A 73 -10.46 -32.65 8.69
C ASN A 73 -10.21 -33.71 7.59
N ALA A 74 -8.95 -33.88 7.17
CA ALA A 74 -8.50 -34.92 6.25
C ALA A 74 -7.87 -36.08 7.03
#